data_AF-A0A0S8JNK5-F1
#
_entry.id   AF-A0A0S8JNK5-F1
#
_cell.length_a   1.000
_cell.length_b   1.000
_cell.length_c   1.000
_cell.angle_alpha   90.00
_cell.angle_beta   90.00
_cell.angle_gamma   90.00
#
_symmetry.space_group_name_H-M   'P 1'
#
loop_
_entity.id
_entity.type
_entity.pdbx_description
1 polymer ?
#
loop_
_entity_poly.entity_id
_entity_poly.type
_entity_poly.pdbx_seq_one_letter_code
_entity_poly.pdbx_strand_id
1 'polypeptide(L)'
;SRARQTGARKLEKALVRALAELNMPQTRFSVAIEREPAEPGEGVPIAGRPYRVRAAGVDRVEFLISPNPGEDLKPLRKIASGGEISRIMLALKSLIAKGDRIPTLVFDEIDVGIGGATADHVGEKMARLGQTHQILCITHLPQIAAKARTHFAVEKKIVAGRAETRVRRLGPTERPAELARLFEGIQVTELGRRRAAKMIRQAKDNSGSQRRR
;
A
#
# COMPACT_ATOMS: atom_id res chain seq x y z
N SER A 1 5.21 -13.13 -25.43
CA SER A 1 6.56 -13.57 -24.98
C SER A 1 6.45 -14.63 -23.89
N ARG A 2 7.16 -15.78 -23.98
CA ARG A 2 7.14 -16.84 -22.93
C ARG A 2 7.56 -16.30 -21.56
N ALA A 3 8.65 -15.52 -21.51
CA ALA A 3 9.14 -14.91 -20.27
C ALA A 3 8.12 -13.97 -19.62
N ARG A 4 7.42 -13.14 -20.43
CA ARG A 4 6.36 -12.25 -19.90
C ARG A 4 5.20 -13.04 -19.31
N GLN A 5 4.77 -14.12 -19.96
CA GLN A 5 3.71 -15.00 -19.44
C GLN A 5 4.13 -15.69 -18.13
N THR A 6 5.38 -16.15 -18.02
CA THR A 6 5.91 -16.71 -16.78
C THR A 6 5.96 -15.66 -15.66
N GLY A 7 6.41 -14.44 -15.97
CA GLY A 7 6.44 -13.32 -15.02
C GLY A 7 5.06 -12.92 -14.54
N ALA A 8 4.09 -12.81 -15.46
CA ALA A 8 2.69 -12.55 -15.18
C ALA A 8 2.13 -13.53 -14.14
N ARG A 9 2.23 -14.84 -14.39
CA ARG A 9 1.72 -15.88 -13.47
C ARG A 9 2.36 -15.83 -12.08
N LYS A 10 3.65 -15.48 -12.00
CA LYS A 10 4.35 -15.31 -10.72
C LYS A 10 3.81 -14.09 -9.97
N LEU A 11 3.66 -12.97 -10.67
CA LEU A 11 3.13 -11.73 -10.09
C LEU A 11 1.69 -11.91 -9.63
N GLU A 12 0.84 -12.55 -10.42
CA GLU A 12 -0.57 -12.80 -10.09
C GLU A 12 -0.70 -13.57 -8.77
N LYS A 13 0.00 -14.69 -8.64
CA LYS A 13 -0.01 -15.50 -7.41
C LYS A 13 0.51 -14.73 -6.20
N ALA A 14 1.61 -14.01 -6.37
CA ALA A 14 2.22 -13.25 -5.29
C ALA A 14 1.32 -12.11 -4.81
N LEU A 15 0.67 -11.39 -5.75
CA LEU A 15 -0.19 -10.27 -5.44
C LEU A 15 -1.48 -10.71 -4.75
N VAL A 16 -2.16 -11.74 -5.27
CA VAL A 16 -3.38 -12.28 -4.62
C VAL A 16 -3.08 -12.72 -3.19
N ARG A 17 -1.95 -13.40 -2.95
CA ARG A 17 -1.54 -13.77 -1.58
C ARG A 17 -1.31 -12.53 -0.70
N ALA A 18 -0.61 -11.52 -1.21
CA ALA A 18 -0.35 -10.30 -0.46
C ALA A 18 -1.65 -9.51 -0.15
N LEU A 19 -2.62 -9.53 -1.05
CA LEU A 19 -3.94 -8.90 -0.87
C LEU A 19 -4.80 -9.61 0.17
N ALA A 20 -4.74 -10.94 0.25
CA ALA A 20 -5.45 -11.69 1.28
C ALA A 20 -5.02 -11.28 2.70
N GLU A 21 -3.72 -11.02 2.90
CA GLU A 21 -3.18 -10.50 4.17
C GLU A 21 -3.65 -9.06 4.49
N LEU A 22 -4.13 -8.33 3.48
CA LEU A 22 -4.65 -6.96 3.57
C LEU A 22 -6.18 -6.89 3.57
N ASN A 23 -6.85 -7.96 4.03
CA ASN A 23 -8.31 -8.08 4.09
C ASN A 23 -9.00 -7.98 2.72
N MET A 24 -8.32 -8.48 1.69
CA MET A 24 -8.86 -8.59 0.33
C MET A 24 -8.74 -10.03 -0.21
N PRO A 25 -9.21 -11.07 0.54
CA PRO A 25 -8.96 -12.48 0.21
C PRO A 25 -9.68 -12.95 -1.05
N GLN A 26 -10.78 -12.28 -1.42
CA GLN A 26 -11.58 -12.62 -2.59
C GLN A 26 -11.16 -11.87 -3.85
N THR A 27 -10.15 -11.01 -3.75
CA THR A 27 -9.70 -10.22 -4.90
C THR A 27 -9.01 -11.11 -5.94
N ARG A 28 -9.49 -11.01 -7.17
CA ARG A 28 -8.85 -11.63 -8.34
C ARG A 28 -7.98 -10.60 -9.05
N PHE A 29 -6.82 -11.02 -9.52
CA PHE A 29 -5.91 -10.19 -10.28
C PHE A 29 -5.37 -10.98 -11.48
N SER A 30 -5.28 -10.33 -12.62
CA SER A 30 -4.70 -10.90 -13.84
C SER A 30 -3.86 -9.90 -14.62
N VAL A 31 -2.82 -10.39 -15.28
CA VAL A 31 -2.00 -9.62 -16.20
C VAL A 31 -2.36 -10.02 -17.62
N ALA A 32 -3.17 -9.19 -18.28
CA ALA A 32 -3.49 -9.37 -19.70
C ALA A 32 -2.28 -8.99 -20.56
N ILE A 33 -1.90 -9.88 -21.48
CA ILE A 33 -0.82 -9.65 -22.45
C ILE A 33 -1.41 -9.88 -23.83
N GLU A 34 -1.69 -8.79 -24.52
CA GLU A 34 -2.36 -8.79 -25.82
C GLU A 34 -1.44 -8.22 -26.89
N ARG A 35 -1.72 -8.53 -28.15
CA ARG A 35 -1.04 -7.94 -29.29
C ARG A 35 -2.07 -7.28 -30.16
N GLU A 36 -1.83 -6.02 -30.49
CA GLU A 36 -2.72 -5.23 -31.33
C GLU A 36 -2.45 -5.57 -32.80
N PRO A 37 -3.44 -6.07 -33.57
CA PRO A 37 -3.27 -6.27 -35.00
C PRO A 37 -2.86 -4.97 -35.70
N ALA A 38 -2.03 -5.08 -36.73
CA ALA A 38 -1.71 -3.97 -37.60
C ALA A 38 -2.39 -4.15 -38.97
N GLU A 39 -2.55 -3.06 -39.69
CA GLU A 39 -3.02 -3.09 -41.07
C GLU A 39 -2.01 -3.82 -41.98
N PRO A 40 -2.45 -4.43 -43.09
CA PRO A 40 -1.55 -5.03 -44.06
C PRO A 40 -0.50 -4.02 -44.56
N GLY A 41 0.78 -4.39 -44.49
CA GLY A 41 1.91 -3.51 -44.85
C GLY A 41 2.47 -2.68 -43.69
N GLU A 42 1.82 -2.68 -42.52
CA GLU A 42 2.32 -2.06 -41.30
C GLU A 42 2.70 -3.11 -40.24
N GLY A 43 3.57 -2.72 -39.29
CA GLY A 43 3.92 -3.53 -38.13
C GLY A 43 4.91 -4.66 -38.43
N VAL A 44 4.96 -5.66 -37.55
CA VAL A 44 5.89 -6.79 -37.65
C VAL A 44 5.11 -8.11 -37.76
N PRO A 45 5.46 -9.00 -38.72
CA PRO A 45 4.80 -10.28 -38.88
C PRO A 45 5.19 -11.23 -37.74
N ILE A 46 4.20 -11.82 -37.08
CA ILE A 46 4.39 -12.86 -36.06
C ILE A 46 3.43 -14.00 -36.37
N ALA A 47 3.96 -15.20 -36.61
CA ALA A 47 3.17 -16.38 -37.02
C ALA A 47 2.22 -16.07 -38.21
N GLY A 48 2.71 -15.30 -39.19
CA GLY A 48 1.97 -14.96 -40.41
C GLY A 48 0.94 -13.84 -40.28
N ARG A 49 0.84 -13.14 -39.13
CA ARG A 49 -0.08 -12.00 -38.95
C ARG A 49 0.68 -10.72 -38.57
N PRO A 50 0.34 -9.55 -39.15
CA PRO A 50 0.97 -8.28 -38.78
C PRO A 50 0.45 -7.77 -37.43
N TYR A 51 1.38 -7.32 -36.58
CA TYR A 51 1.07 -6.71 -35.28
C TYR A 51 1.75 -5.36 -35.11
N ARG A 52 1.05 -4.42 -34.45
CA ARG A 52 1.57 -3.09 -34.16
C ARG A 52 2.75 -3.19 -33.19
N VAL A 53 3.82 -2.46 -33.49
CA VAL A 53 5.01 -2.35 -32.63
C VAL A 53 5.01 -0.99 -31.97
N ARG A 54 5.18 -0.96 -30.65
CA ARG A 54 5.37 0.26 -29.86
C ARG A 54 6.80 0.27 -29.30
N ALA A 55 7.22 1.38 -28.69
CA ALA A 55 8.55 1.48 -28.06
C ALA A 55 8.84 0.35 -27.03
N ALA A 56 7.81 -0.18 -26.38
CA ALA A 56 7.91 -1.29 -25.42
C ALA A 56 7.80 -2.70 -26.05
N GLY A 57 7.72 -2.78 -27.38
CA GLY A 57 7.52 -4.00 -28.17
C GLY A 57 6.08 -4.19 -28.67
N VAL A 58 5.78 -5.41 -29.09
CA VAL A 58 4.48 -5.83 -29.68
C VAL A 58 3.43 -6.23 -28.65
N ASP A 59 3.87 -6.60 -27.44
CA ASP A 59 3.00 -7.07 -26.37
C ASP A 59 2.49 -5.84 -25.57
N ARG A 60 1.18 -5.58 -25.58
CA ARG A 60 0.47 -4.63 -24.71
C ARG A 60 0.13 -5.35 -23.40
N VAL A 61 0.57 -4.78 -22.27
CA VAL A 61 0.32 -5.35 -20.93
C VAL A 61 -0.68 -4.49 -20.17
N GLU A 62 -1.72 -5.12 -19.61
CA GLU A 62 -2.72 -4.44 -18.78
C GLU A 62 -2.96 -5.23 -17.49
N PHE A 63 -2.98 -4.53 -16.35
CA PHE A 63 -3.30 -5.12 -15.05
C PHE A 63 -4.80 -5.03 -14.82
N LEU A 64 -5.42 -6.19 -14.66
CA LEU A 64 -6.84 -6.37 -14.45
C LEU A 64 -7.10 -6.88 -13.03
N ILE A 65 -8.20 -6.43 -12.45
CA ILE A 65 -8.53 -6.70 -11.05
C ILE A 65 -10.04 -6.71 -10.83
N SER A 66 -10.46 -7.53 -9.88
CA SER A 66 -11.84 -7.69 -9.42
C SER A 66 -11.75 -7.81 -7.90
N PRO A 67 -12.00 -6.71 -7.16
CA PRO A 67 -11.91 -6.71 -5.70
C PRO A 67 -12.93 -7.64 -5.05
N ASN A 68 -14.15 -7.66 -5.63
CA ASN A 68 -15.32 -8.35 -5.11
C ASN A 68 -15.67 -9.62 -5.91
N PRO A 69 -16.17 -10.68 -5.26
CA PRO A 69 -16.78 -11.81 -5.95
C PRO A 69 -17.93 -11.37 -6.86
N GLY A 70 -18.10 -12.06 -7.98
CA GLY A 70 -19.20 -11.81 -8.92
C GLY A 70 -18.98 -10.62 -9.86
N GLU A 71 -17.95 -9.79 -9.64
CA GLU A 71 -17.58 -8.72 -10.58
C GLU A 71 -16.55 -9.16 -11.62
N ASP A 72 -16.66 -8.61 -12.83
CA ASP A 72 -15.67 -8.83 -13.88
C ASP A 72 -14.31 -8.21 -13.57
N LEU A 73 -13.26 -8.81 -14.15
CA LEU A 73 -11.93 -8.22 -14.16
C LEU A 73 -11.95 -6.92 -14.97
N LYS A 74 -11.58 -5.82 -14.32
CA LYS A 74 -11.51 -4.48 -14.94
C LYS A 74 -10.09 -3.93 -14.84
N PRO A 75 -9.69 -3.00 -15.72
CA PRO A 75 -8.41 -2.30 -15.58
C PRO A 75 -8.27 -1.68 -14.18
N LEU A 76 -7.08 -1.78 -13.59
CA LEU A 76 -6.79 -1.22 -12.25
C LEU A 76 -7.18 0.26 -12.10
N ARG A 77 -7.05 1.04 -13.18
CA ARG A 77 -7.47 2.45 -13.24
C ARG A 77 -8.99 2.70 -13.09
N LYS A 78 -9.81 1.65 -13.19
CA LYS A 78 -11.27 1.71 -13.08
C LYS A 78 -11.79 1.26 -11.70
N ILE A 79 -10.92 0.99 -10.72
CA ILE A 79 -11.38 0.74 -9.35
C ILE A 79 -11.96 2.02 -8.75
N ALA A 80 -13.04 1.90 -7.98
CA ALA A 80 -13.81 3.02 -7.43
C ALA A 80 -13.35 3.53 -6.04
N SER A 81 -12.75 2.68 -5.18
CA SER A 81 -12.38 3.08 -3.81
C SER A 81 -10.90 3.45 -3.66
N GLY A 82 -10.62 4.65 -3.13
CA GLY A 82 -9.27 5.14 -2.85
C GLY A 82 -8.49 4.22 -1.90
N GLY A 83 -9.13 3.80 -0.81
CA GLY A 83 -8.52 2.89 0.17
C GLY A 83 -8.20 1.50 -0.40
N GLU A 84 -9.02 0.97 -1.31
CA GLU A 84 -8.72 -0.30 -1.99
C GLU A 84 -7.50 -0.16 -2.89
N ILE A 85 -7.45 0.90 -3.71
CA ILE A 85 -6.30 1.18 -4.58
C ILE A 85 -5.03 1.33 -3.75
N SER A 86 -5.06 2.07 -2.64
CA SER A 86 -3.91 2.26 -1.76
C SER A 86 -3.39 0.94 -1.18
N ARG A 87 -4.27 0.03 -0.76
CA ARG A 87 -3.87 -1.31 -0.29
C ARG A 87 -3.31 -2.18 -1.42
N ILE A 88 -3.90 -2.14 -2.61
CA ILE A 88 -3.39 -2.84 -3.80
C ILE A 88 -2.01 -2.33 -4.17
N MET A 89 -1.81 -1.01 -4.17
CA MET A 89 -0.52 -0.41 -4.45
C MET A 89 0.51 -0.74 -3.39
N LEU A 90 0.15 -0.79 -2.11
CA LEU A 90 1.06 -1.24 -1.05
C LEU A 90 1.52 -2.68 -1.29
N ALA A 91 0.59 -3.58 -1.62
CA ALA A 91 0.91 -4.97 -1.92
C ALA A 91 1.83 -5.09 -3.14
N LEU A 92 1.49 -4.40 -4.24
CA LEU A 92 2.28 -4.40 -5.46
C LEU A 92 3.68 -3.83 -5.23
N LYS A 93 3.79 -2.64 -4.61
CA LYS A 93 5.06 -1.98 -4.30
C LYS A 93 5.93 -2.83 -3.38
N SER A 94 5.33 -3.50 -2.39
CA SER A 94 6.06 -4.43 -1.52
C SER A 94 6.66 -5.63 -2.27
N LEU A 95 6.00 -6.11 -3.34
CA LEU A 95 6.49 -7.22 -4.15
C LEU A 95 7.59 -6.80 -5.13
N ILE A 96 7.51 -5.59 -5.68
CA ILE A 96 8.47 -5.08 -6.68
C ILE A 96 9.54 -4.16 -6.09
N ALA A 97 9.56 -3.94 -4.77
CA ALA A 97 10.41 -2.97 -4.08
C ALA A 97 11.89 -3.03 -4.46
N LYS A 98 12.44 -4.23 -4.72
CA LYS A 98 13.85 -4.39 -5.13
C LYS A 98 14.18 -3.77 -6.49
N GLY A 99 13.20 -3.68 -7.38
CA GLY A 99 13.35 -3.07 -8.71
C GLY A 99 12.72 -1.69 -8.82
N ASP A 100 12.04 -1.22 -7.76
CA ASP A 100 11.43 0.09 -7.74
C ASP A 100 12.50 1.16 -7.50
N ARG A 101 12.47 2.20 -8.32
CA ARG A 101 13.43 3.31 -8.27
C ARG A 101 12.84 4.56 -7.63
N ILE A 102 11.57 4.53 -7.26
CA ILE A 102 10.88 5.67 -6.65
C ILE A 102 11.24 5.70 -5.16
N PRO A 103 11.99 6.69 -4.66
CA PRO A 103 12.49 6.68 -3.28
C PRO A 103 11.42 6.98 -2.23
N THR A 104 10.35 7.70 -2.61
CA THR A 104 9.33 8.20 -1.69
C THR A 104 7.94 7.81 -2.16
N LEU A 105 7.15 7.24 -1.26
CA LEU A 105 5.78 6.77 -1.49
C LEU A 105 4.83 7.50 -0.53
N VAL A 106 3.70 7.95 -1.06
CA VAL A 106 2.60 8.54 -0.29
C VAL A 106 1.41 7.59 -0.37
N PHE A 107 0.94 7.12 0.77
CA PHE A 107 -0.30 6.36 0.87
C PHE A 107 -1.36 7.23 1.55
N ASP A 108 -2.44 7.47 0.83
CA ASP A 108 -3.63 8.16 1.33
C ASP A 108 -4.77 7.16 1.50
N GLU A 109 -5.65 7.39 2.48
CA GLU A 109 -6.83 6.55 2.75
C GLU A 109 -6.55 5.03 2.94
N ILE A 110 -5.30 4.64 3.22
CA ILE A 110 -4.95 3.22 3.32
C ILE A 110 -5.65 2.52 4.48
N ASP A 111 -6.09 3.30 5.46
CA ASP A 111 -6.82 2.88 6.65
C ASP A 111 -8.34 2.94 6.52
N VAL A 112 -8.88 3.30 5.34
CA VAL A 112 -10.32 3.33 5.11
C VAL A 112 -10.91 1.92 5.13
N GLY A 113 -11.93 1.75 5.98
CA GLY A 113 -12.71 0.51 6.09
C GLY A 113 -11.97 -0.64 6.75
N ILE A 114 -10.87 -0.38 7.48
CA ILE A 114 -10.11 -1.43 8.18
C ILE A 114 -9.92 -1.11 9.67
N GLY A 115 -9.63 -2.16 10.45
CA GLY A 115 -9.32 -2.06 11.87
C GLY A 115 -8.67 -3.34 12.38
N GLY A 116 -8.30 -3.37 13.66
CA GLY A 116 -7.77 -4.56 14.31
C GLY A 116 -6.55 -5.18 13.59
N ALA A 117 -6.61 -6.50 13.36
CA ALA A 117 -5.52 -7.26 12.75
C ALA A 117 -5.16 -6.78 11.33
N THR A 118 -6.14 -6.33 10.55
CA THR A 118 -5.90 -5.80 9.19
C THR A 118 -5.04 -4.54 9.23
N ALA A 119 -5.35 -3.62 10.16
CA ALA A 119 -4.57 -2.39 10.33
C ALA A 119 -3.14 -2.70 10.79
N ASP A 120 -2.98 -3.73 11.64
CA ASP A 120 -1.66 -4.23 12.03
C ASP A 120 -0.87 -4.77 10.83
N HIS A 121 -1.46 -5.62 9.98
CA HIS A 121 -0.78 -6.12 8.77
C HIS A 121 -0.42 -5.01 7.78
N VAL A 122 -1.31 -4.04 7.57
CA VAL A 122 -1.05 -2.84 6.74
C VAL A 122 0.16 -2.08 7.30
N GLY A 123 0.17 -1.80 8.60
CA GLY A 123 1.28 -1.15 9.27
C GLY A 123 2.59 -1.93 9.13
N GLU A 124 2.57 -3.25 9.26
CA GLU A 124 3.75 -4.10 9.15
C GLU A 124 4.33 -4.10 7.74
N LYS A 125 3.49 -4.19 6.71
CA LYS A 125 3.94 -4.07 5.32
C LYS A 125 4.53 -2.70 5.03
N MET A 126 3.91 -1.62 5.53
CA MET A 126 4.49 -0.28 5.40
C MET A 126 5.82 -0.15 6.15
N ALA A 127 5.93 -0.64 7.38
CA ALA A 127 7.19 -0.62 8.12
C ALA A 127 8.31 -1.37 7.40
N ARG A 128 7.99 -2.52 6.78
CA ARG A 128 8.92 -3.29 5.97
C ARG A 128 9.35 -2.56 4.71
N LEU A 129 8.40 -2.02 3.93
CA LEU A 129 8.69 -1.24 2.74
C LEU A 129 9.50 0.03 3.09
N GLY A 130 9.22 0.61 4.25
CA GLY A 130 9.92 1.74 4.86
C GLY A 130 11.41 1.52 5.17
N GLN A 131 11.89 0.28 5.08
CA GLN A 131 13.32 -0.04 5.20
C GLN A 131 14.12 0.34 3.95
N THR A 132 13.44 0.44 2.80
CA THR A 132 14.05 0.73 1.49
C THR A 132 13.50 2.00 0.85
N HIS A 133 12.32 2.45 1.28
CA HIS A 133 11.62 3.61 0.76
C HIS A 133 11.25 4.56 1.89
N GLN A 134 11.12 5.85 1.60
CA GLN A 134 10.45 6.78 2.51
C GLN A 134 8.93 6.64 2.31
N ILE A 135 8.19 6.41 3.40
CA ILE A 135 6.73 6.34 3.34
C ILE A 135 6.11 7.48 4.13
N LEU A 136 5.18 8.18 3.49
CA LEU A 136 4.28 9.16 4.10
C LEU A 136 2.87 8.55 4.11
N CYS A 137 2.27 8.47 5.30
CA CYS A 137 0.93 7.96 5.50
C CYS A 137 0.22 8.87 6.48
N ILE A 138 -0.98 9.31 6.11
CA ILE A 138 -1.91 9.95 7.05
C ILE A 138 -2.80 8.82 7.58
N THR A 139 -2.95 8.74 8.89
CA THR A 139 -3.78 7.70 9.49
C THR A 139 -4.39 8.16 10.81
N HIS A 140 -5.56 7.61 11.12
CA HIS A 140 -6.19 7.72 12.44
C HIS A 140 -6.06 6.41 13.24
N LEU A 141 -5.48 5.35 12.66
CA LEU A 141 -5.36 4.06 13.31
C LEU A 141 -4.06 3.95 14.12
N PRO A 142 -4.13 3.74 15.45
CA PRO A 142 -2.94 3.63 16.29
C PRO A 142 -2.07 2.43 15.92
N GLN A 143 -2.64 1.35 15.38
CA GLN A 143 -1.92 0.16 14.90
C GLN A 143 -0.89 0.53 13.82
N ILE A 144 -1.28 1.42 12.90
CA ILE A 144 -0.41 1.90 11.83
C ILE A 144 0.60 2.91 12.40
N ALA A 145 0.11 3.92 13.12
CA ALA A 145 0.96 4.99 13.66
C ALA A 145 2.04 4.48 14.63
N ALA A 146 1.78 3.42 15.39
CA ALA A 146 2.74 2.80 16.30
C ALA A 146 3.97 2.23 15.58
N LYS A 147 3.82 1.78 14.33
CA LYS A 147 4.89 1.17 13.53
C LYS A 147 5.72 2.19 12.75
N ALA A 148 5.30 3.46 12.74
CA ALA A 148 6.07 4.53 12.11
C ALA A 148 7.39 4.78 12.84
N ARG A 149 8.48 5.00 12.08
CA ARG A 149 9.77 5.44 12.65
C ARG A 149 9.65 6.84 13.24
N THR A 150 8.98 7.73 12.52
CA THR A 150 8.71 9.12 12.92
C THR A 150 7.20 9.33 12.93
N HIS A 151 6.68 9.94 13.99
CA HIS A 151 5.26 10.22 14.15
C HIS A 151 5.08 11.74 14.26
N PHE A 152 4.18 12.29 13.46
CA PHE A 152 3.78 13.70 13.51
C PHE A 152 2.32 13.78 13.94
N ALA A 153 2.01 14.75 14.80
CA ALA A 153 0.63 15.15 15.07
C ALA A 153 0.26 16.32 14.16
N VAL A 154 -1.00 16.34 13.71
CA VAL A 154 -1.61 17.45 12.98
C VAL A 154 -2.65 18.07 13.91
N GLU A 155 -2.44 19.33 14.27
CA GLU A 155 -3.27 20.06 15.23
C GLU A 155 -3.83 21.32 14.56
N LYS A 156 -5.09 21.67 14.83
CA LYS A 156 -5.64 22.99 14.50
C LYS A 156 -5.49 23.91 15.71
N LYS A 157 -4.95 25.10 15.52
CA LYS A 157 -4.92 26.18 16.53
C LYS A 157 -5.59 27.42 15.97
N ILE A 158 -6.27 28.17 16.82
CA ILE A 158 -6.78 29.50 16.46
C ILE A 158 -5.73 30.53 16.85
N VAL A 159 -5.21 31.27 15.87
CA VAL A 159 -4.25 32.37 16.06
C VAL A 159 -4.84 33.62 15.44
N ALA A 160 -4.97 34.69 16.22
CA ALA A 160 -5.58 35.96 15.79
C ALA A 160 -6.94 35.79 15.09
N GLY A 161 -7.80 34.90 15.61
CA GLY A 161 -9.13 34.63 15.06
C GLY A 161 -9.16 33.75 13.81
N ARG A 162 -8.01 33.25 13.32
CA ARG A 162 -7.92 32.34 12.16
C ARG A 162 -7.49 30.95 12.58
N ALA A 163 -8.10 29.93 11.97
CA ALA A 163 -7.68 28.54 12.17
C ALA A 163 -6.41 28.26 11.34
N GLU A 164 -5.31 27.95 12.02
CA GLU A 164 -4.05 27.48 11.44
C GLU A 164 -3.85 25.99 11.72
N THR A 165 -3.43 25.24 10.70
CA THR A 165 -3.01 23.84 10.86
C THR A 165 -1.51 23.80 11.14
N ARG A 166 -1.12 23.16 12.24
CA ARG A 166 0.29 22.91 12.60
C ARG A 166 0.59 21.42 12.55
N VAL A 167 1.73 21.09 11.94
CA VAL A 167 2.29 19.74 11.95
C VAL A 167 3.52 19.74 12.85
N ARG A 168 3.55 18.85 13.83
CA ARG A 168 4.65 18.78 14.81
C ARG A 168 5.10 17.35 15.01
N ARG A 169 6.42 17.15 15.02
CA ARG A 169 7.01 15.86 15.35
C ARG A 169 6.79 15.54 16.83
N LEU A 170 6.37 14.31 17.11
CA LEU A 170 6.17 13.82 18.47
C LEU A 170 7.45 13.17 19.01
N GLY A 171 7.83 13.60 20.21
CA GLY A 171 8.93 13.02 20.98
C GLY A 171 8.60 11.64 21.59
N PRO A 172 9.59 10.97 22.19
CA PRO A 172 9.41 9.65 22.79
C PRO A 172 8.34 9.58 23.90
N THR A 173 8.17 10.65 24.66
CA THR A 173 7.16 10.77 25.74
C THR A 173 5.77 11.11 25.21
N GLU A 174 5.70 11.86 24.10
CA GLU A 174 4.44 12.31 23.51
C GLU A 174 3.79 11.24 22.64
N ARG A 175 4.58 10.40 21.97
CA ARG A 175 4.07 9.33 21.10
C ARG A 175 3.11 8.36 21.82
N PRO A 176 3.41 7.81 23.01
CA PRO A 176 2.46 6.97 23.73
C PRO A 176 1.17 7.70 24.09
N ALA A 177 1.25 8.98 24.46
CA ALA A 177 0.07 9.77 24.80
C ALA A 177 -0.83 9.99 23.58
N GLU A 178 -0.24 10.30 22.41
CA GLU A 178 -1.01 10.47 21.18
C GLU A 178 -1.66 9.16 20.72
N LEU A 179 -0.94 8.04 20.76
CA LEU A 179 -1.54 6.75 20.43
C LEU A 179 -2.66 6.38 21.40
N ALA A 180 -2.50 6.67 22.71
CA ALA A 180 -3.56 6.49 23.70
C ALA A 180 -4.78 7.36 23.39
N ARG A 181 -4.58 8.60 22.93
CA ARG A 181 -5.65 9.49 22.45
C ARG A 181 -6.38 8.90 21.24
N LEU A 182 -5.67 8.26 20.31
CA LEU A 182 -6.29 7.56 19.18
C LEU A 182 -7.09 6.32 19.59
N PHE A 183 -6.77 5.69 20.73
CA PHE A 183 -7.54 4.56 21.28
C PHE A 183 -8.77 5.00 22.08
N GLU A 184 -8.58 5.93 23.01
CA GLU A 184 -9.54 6.24 24.09
C GLU A 184 -10.28 7.56 23.84
N GLY A 185 -9.89 8.32 22.81
CA GLY A 185 -10.42 9.65 22.55
C GLY A 185 -9.75 10.71 23.41
N ILE A 186 -10.55 11.59 24.01
CA ILE A 186 -10.06 12.82 24.67
C ILE A 186 -9.43 12.52 26.04
N GLN A 187 -10.02 11.57 26.80
CA GLN A 187 -9.57 11.24 28.15
C GLN A 187 -8.55 10.12 28.11
N VAL A 188 -7.27 10.49 28.14
CA VAL A 188 -6.15 9.53 28.13
C VAL A 188 -5.89 9.01 29.53
N THR A 189 -6.12 7.71 29.74
CA THR A 189 -5.84 7.04 31.01
C THR A 189 -4.39 6.55 31.10
N GLU A 190 -3.91 6.29 32.32
CA GLU A 190 -2.60 5.66 32.54
C GLU A 190 -2.54 4.26 31.90
N LEU A 191 -3.66 3.51 31.92
CA LEU A 191 -3.76 2.22 31.27
C LEU A 191 -3.61 2.34 29.74
N GLY A 192 -4.28 3.33 29.14
CA GLY A 192 -4.17 3.66 27.72
C GLY A 192 -2.73 3.97 27.30
N ARG A 193 -2.03 4.80 28.08
CA ARG A 193 -0.61 5.11 27.87
C ARG A 193 0.27 3.87 27.93
N ARG A 194 0.04 2.98 28.92
CA ARG A 194 0.79 1.73 29.06
C ARG A 194 0.55 0.80 27.87
N ARG A 195 -0.70 0.69 27.40
CA ARG A 195 -1.05 -0.09 26.20
C ARG A 195 -0.38 0.47 24.94
N ALA A 196 -0.43 1.78 24.74
CA ALA A 196 0.23 2.46 23.63
C ALA A 196 1.76 2.26 23.66
N ALA A 197 2.40 2.41 24.83
CA ALA A 197 3.83 2.17 24.99
C ALA A 197 4.20 0.72 24.67
N LYS A 198 3.37 -0.26 25.07
CA LYS A 198 3.56 -1.67 24.72
C LYS A 198 3.50 -1.88 23.21
N MET A 199 2.54 -1.26 22.52
CA MET A 199 2.39 -1.36 21.07
C MET A 199 3.62 -0.79 20.32
N ILE A 200 4.15 0.36 20.76
CA ILE A 200 5.38 0.93 20.20
C ILE A 200 6.57 -0.02 20.39
N ARG A 201 6.70 -0.66 21.56
CA ARG A 201 7.78 -1.63 21.82
C ARG A 201 7.68 -2.85 20.90
N GLN A 202 6.50 -3.46 20.82
CA GLN A 202 6.25 -4.60 19.93
C GLN A 202 6.55 -4.28 18.47
N ALA A 203 6.20 -3.08 18.01
CA ALA A 203 6.52 -2.61 16.67
C ALA A 203 8.04 -2.53 16.42
N LYS A 204 8.82 -2.06 17.41
CA LYS A 204 10.29 -1.99 17.32
C LYS A 204 10.92 -3.39 17.31
N ASP A 205 10.43 -4.28 18.16
CA ASP A 205 10.97 -5.65 18.28
C ASP A 205 10.75 -6.46 16.99
N ASN A 206 9.57 -6.34 16.39
CA ASN A 206 9.25 -6.96 15.09
C ASN A 206 10.11 -6.41 13.95
N SER A 207 10.43 -5.10 14.00
CA SER A 207 11.32 -4.47 13.01
C SER A 207 12.77 -4.94 13.15
N GLY A 208 13.22 -5.22 14.38
CA GLY A 208 14.58 -5.68 14.70
C GLY A 208 14.83 -7.15 14.36
N SER A 209 13.85 -8.03 14.63
CA SER A 209 13.93 -9.46 14.30
C SER A 209 13.93 -9.72 12.79
N GLN A 210 13.21 -8.90 12.02
CA GLN A 210 13.16 -8.98 10.55
C GLN A 210 14.43 -8.44 9.87
N ARG A 211 15.24 -7.61 10.53
CA ARG A 211 16.54 -7.14 10.00
C ARG A 211 17.65 -8.19 10.04
N ARG A 212 17.48 -9.26 10.82
CA ARG A 212 18.47 -10.34 11.02
C ARG A 212 18.22 -11.57 10.14
N ARG A 213 17.18 -11.56 9.30
CA ARG A 213 16.83 -12.61 8.34
C ARG A 213 16.92 -12.07 6.93
#